data_AF-A0A5N9HGV1-F1
#
_entry.id   AF-A0A5N9HGV1-F1
#
_cell.length_a   1.000
_cell.length_b   1.000
_cell.length_c   1.000
_cell.angle_alpha   90.00
_cell.angle_beta   90.00
_cell.angle_gamma   90.00
#
_symmetry.space_group_name_H-M   'P 1'
#
loop_
_entity.id
_entity.type
_entity.pdbx_description
1 polymer ?
#
loop_
_entity_poly.entity_id
_entity_poly.type
_entity_poly.pdbx_seq_one_letter_code
_entity_poly.pdbx_strand_id
1 'polypeptide(L)' 'SSLGITKMKLLTNNPKKIVGLNSYGIDIVEQVPIVIEPNSINKQYLDTKRDRLGHSI' A
#
# COMPACT_ATOMS: atom_id res chain seq x y z
N SER A 1 6.53 16.35 13.10
CA SER A 1 6.92 16.40 11.67
C SER A 1 8.45 16.33 11.51
N SER A 2 9.09 15.33 12.12
CA SER A 2 10.54 15.33 12.39
C SER A 2 11.43 14.95 11.19
N LEU A 3 10.86 14.55 10.06
CA LEU A 3 11.59 14.14 8.85
C LEU A 3 11.47 15.14 7.69
N GLY A 4 10.64 16.17 7.80
CA GLY A 4 10.45 17.19 6.74
C GLY A 4 9.89 16.68 5.40
N ILE A 5 9.47 15.41 5.31
CA ILE A 5 8.96 14.81 4.07
C ILE A 5 7.53 15.29 3.84
N THR A 6 7.32 15.94 2.69
CA THR A 6 6.01 16.41 2.25
C THR A 6 5.48 15.63 1.05
N LYS A 7 6.36 14.98 0.27
CA LYS A 7 6.02 14.21 -0.93
C LYS A 7 6.65 12.83 -0.92
N MET A 8 5.91 11.80 -1.32
CA MET A 8 6.46 10.45 -1.44
C MET A 8 5.80 9.59 -2.52
N LYS A 9 6.57 8.66 -3.09
CA LYS A 9 6.04 7.51 -3.82
C LYS A 9 5.71 6.41 -2.81
N LEU A 10 4.47 5.96 -2.77
CA LEU A 10 4.02 4.96 -1.81
C LEU A 10 4.04 3.56 -2.41
N LEU A 11 4.85 2.68 -1.85
CA LEU A 11 4.82 1.24 -2.14
C LEU A 11 3.58 0.62 -1.48
N THR A 12 2.52 0.39 -2.24
CA THR A 12 1.32 -0.28 -1.70
C THR A 12 0.44 -0.88 -2.79
N ASN A 13 -0.21 -2.00 -2.45
CA ASN A 13 -1.31 -2.57 -3.24
C ASN A 13 -2.68 -2.14 -2.71
N ASN A 14 -2.75 -1.36 -1.64
CA ASN A 14 -4.01 -1.00 -1.00
C ASN A 14 -4.32 0.50 -1.21
N PRO A 15 -5.23 0.86 -2.13
CA PRO A 15 -5.56 2.25 -2.41
C PRO A 15 -6.15 2.99 -1.20
N LYS A 16 -6.74 2.29 -0.22
CA LYS A 16 -7.24 2.93 1.01
C LYS A 16 -6.12 3.55 1.85
N LYS A 17 -4.88 3.03 1.74
CA LYS A 17 -3.72 3.64 2.42
C LYS A 17 -3.36 5.01 1.84
N ILE A 18 -3.62 5.24 0.56
CA ILE A 18 -3.35 6.53 -0.08
C ILE A 18 -4.25 7.60 0.51
N VAL A 19 -5.56 7.34 0.55
CA VAL A 19 -6.56 8.25 1.11
C VAL A 19 -6.26 8.56 2.57
N GLY A 20 -5.92 7.54 3.37
CA GLY A 20 -5.57 7.71 4.77
C GLY A 20 -4.33 8.59 4.95
N LEU A 21 -3.27 8.37 4.17
CA LEU A 21 -2.01 9.11 4.32
C LEU A 21 -2.09 10.56 3.81
N ASN A 22 -2.87 10.84 2.77
CA ASN A 22 -3.15 12.21 2.32
C ASN A 22 -3.78 13.06 3.44
N SER A 23 -4.61 12.47 4.30
CA SER A 23 -5.22 13.19 5.44
C SER A 23 -4.21 13.64 6.51
N TYR A 24 -3.01 13.05 6.54
CA TYR A 24 -1.92 13.44 7.44
C TYR A 24 -0.97 14.49 6.84
N GLY A 25 -1.33 15.11 5.71
CA GLY A 25 -0.52 16.14 5.06
C GLY A 25 0.69 15.58 4.30
N ILE A 26 0.66 14.29 3.95
CA ILE A 26 1.66 13.64 3.09
C ILE A 26 1.09 13.60 1.68
N ASP A 27 1.75 14.28 0.74
CA ASP A 27 1.37 14.26 -0.68
C ASP A 27 1.92 12.98 -1.33
N ILE A 28 1.03 12.02 -1.60
CA ILE A 28 1.40 10.80 -2.33
C ILE A 28 1.36 11.10 -3.82
N VAL A 29 2.55 11.24 -4.41
CA VAL A 29 2.72 11.60 -5.82
C VAL A 29 2.61 10.39 -6.76
N GLU A 30 2.74 9.17 -6.24
CA GLU A 30 2.68 7.95 -7.02
C GLU A 30 2.35 6.74 -6.12
N GLN A 31 1.51 5.83 -6.61
CA GLN A 31 1.36 4.48 -6.05
C GLN A 31 2.26 3.53 -6.82
N VAL A 32 3.20 2.89 -6.14
CA VAL A 32 4.08 1.88 -6.71
C VAL A 32 3.59 0.50 -6.25
N PRO A 33 3.17 -0.39 -7.16
CA PRO A 33 2.67 -1.71 -6.78
C PRO A 33 3.79 -2.61 -6.25
N ILE A 34 3.44 -3.50 -5.34
CA ILE A 34 4.30 -4.55 -4.79
C ILE A 34 3.81 -5.89 -5.35
N VAL A 35 4.40 -6.34 -6.44
CA VAL A 35 4.07 -7.64 -7.05
C VAL A 35 5.07 -8.67 -6.53
N ILE A 36 4.55 -9.69 -5.83
CA ILE A 36 5.34 -10.83 -5.35
C ILE A 36 4.62 -12.13 -5.68
N GLU A 37 5.38 -13.13 -6.11
CA GLU A 37 4.84 -14.48 -6.25
C GLU A 37 4.56 -15.07 -4.86
N PRO A 38 3.33 -15.56 -4.61
CA PRO A 38 3.03 -16.25 -3.36
C PRO A 38 3.85 -17.53 -3.22
N ASN A 39 4.34 -17.79 -2.01
CA ASN A 39 4.90 -19.08 -1.61
C ASN A 39 3.89 -19.87 -0.77
N SER A 40 4.22 -21.13 -0.46
CA SER A 40 3.35 -22.02 0.32
C SER A 40 2.96 -21.47 1.70
N ILE A 41 3.80 -20.63 2.29
CA ILE A 41 3.59 -20.05 3.62
C ILE A 41 2.67 -18.83 3.57
N ASN A 42 2.85 -17.94 2.58
CA ASN A 42 2.16 -16.64 2.53
C ASN A 42 0.95 -16.60 1.60
N LYS A 43 0.67 -17.66 0.82
CA LYS A 43 -0.45 -17.70 -0.14
C LYS A 43 -1.79 -17.32 0.46
N GLN A 44 -2.21 -17.99 1.54
CA GLN A 44 -3.51 -17.71 2.17
C GLN A 44 -3.60 -16.27 2.72
N TYR A 45 -2.48 -15.74 3.22
CA TYR A 45 -2.41 -14.37 3.69
C TYR A 45 -2.59 -13.37 2.54
N LEU A 46 -1.91 -13.59 1.42
CA LEU A 46 -2.01 -12.73 0.23
C LEU A 46 -3.41 -12.82 -0.42
N ASP A 47 -4.01 -14.01 -0.48
CA ASP A 47 -5.40 -14.20 -0.94
C ASP A 47 -6.37 -13.42 -0.05
N THR A 48 -6.22 -13.50 1.27
CA THR A 48 -7.04 -12.72 2.22
C THR A 48 -6.88 -11.22 1.99
N LYS A 49 -5.66 -10.76 1.71
CA LYS A 49 -5.37 -9.34 1.44
C LYS A 49 -6.08 -8.86 0.16
N ARG A 50 -6.08 -9.67 -0.90
CA ARG A 50 -6.82 -9.38 -2.15
C ARG A 50 -8.32 -9.40 -1.89
N ASP A 51 -8.85 -10.53 -1.45
CA ASP A 51 -10.29 -10.82 -1.49
C ASP A 51 -11.08 -10.06 -0.44
N ARG A 52 -10.47 -9.75 0.71
CA ARG A 52 -11.18 -9.15 1.86
C ARG A 52 -10.71 -7.76 2.25
N LEU A 53 -9.46 -7.41 1.97
CA LEU A 53 -8.85 -6.17 2.46
C LEU A 53 -8.65 -5.11 1.37
N GLY A 54 -9.17 -5.37 0.16
CA GLY A 54 -9.19 -4.41 -0.95
C GLY A 54 -7.80 -4.14 -1.51
N HIS A 55 -6.91 -5.13 -1.50
CA HIS A 55 -5.66 -5.04 -2.24
C HIS A 55 -5.91 -5.27 -3.73
N SER A 56 -5.44 -4.35 -4.56
CA SER A 56 -5.33 -4.51 -6.01
C SER A 56 -4.03 -5.26 -6.30
N ILE A 57 -4.13 -6.55 -6.64
CA ILE A 57 -3.04 -7.35 -7.20
C ILE A 57 -3.34 -7.72 -8.64
#